data_AF-A2QV04-F1
#
_entry.id   AF-A2QV04-F1
#
_cell.length_a   1.000
_cell.length_b   1.000
_cell.length_c   1.000
_cell.angle_alpha   90.00
_cell.angle_beta   90.00
_cell.angle_gamma   90.00
#
_symmetry.space_group_name_H-M   'P 1'
#
loop_
_entity.id
_entity.type
_entity.pdbx_description
1 polymer ?
#
loop_
_entity_poly.entity_id
_entity_poly.type
_entity_poly.pdbx_seq_one_letter_code
_entity_poly.pdbx_strand_id
1 'polypeptide(L)'
;MTISTTTNNQDPLPLPPPFSTIPRHVLTFGPSPIHALPLITSALYPPNPSTTIYAKRDDLSSPLASGGGNKTRKLEYLIPDALSS
;
A
#
# COMPACT_ATOMS: atom_id res chain seq x y z
N MET A 1 -9.07 -28.97 8.24
CA MET A 1 -8.35 -27.81 8.81
C MET A 1 -8.97 -26.58 8.19
N THR A 2 -10.00 -26.05 8.83
CA THR A 2 -10.89 -25.05 8.24
C THR A 2 -10.32 -23.68 8.54
N ILE A 3 -9.71 -23.03 7.54
CA ILE A 3 -9.26 -21.65 7.66
C ILE A 3 -10.50 -20.75 7.67
N SER A 4 -10.88 -20.29 8.87
CA SER A 4 -11.90 -19.28 9.07
C SER A 4 -11.49 -18.01 8.34
N THR A 5 -12.23 -17.63 7.30
CA THR A 5 -12.12 -16.34 6.63
C THR A 5 -12.67 -15.25 7.54
N THR A 6 -11.91 -14.84 8.54
CA THR A 6 -12.18 -13.59 9.26
C THR A 6 -11.94 -12.44 8.29
N THR A 7 -13.04 -11.87 7.78
CA THR A 7 -13.09 -10.59 7.08
C THR A 7 -12.70 -9.47 8.06
N ASN A 8 -11.41 -9.34 8.34
CA ASN A 8 -10.90 -8.21 9.09
C ASN A 8 -10.88 -7.00 8.15
N ASN A 9 -12.03 -6.35 8.01
CA ASN A 9 -12.24 -5.05 7.35
C ASN A 9 -11.49 -3.95 8.13
N GLN A 10 -10.16 -3.96 8.09
CA GLN A 10 -9.31 -2.99 8.79
C GLN A 10 -8.61 -2.07 7.79
N ASP A 11 -9.35 -1.58 6.78
CA ASP A 11 -8.92 -0.37 6.10
C ASP A 11 -9.33 0.82 6.97
N PRO A 12 -8.38 1.55 7.58
CA PRO A 12 -8.71 2.68 8.46
C PRO A 12 -9.35 3.85 7.69
N LEU A 13 -9.32 3.80 6.35
CA LEU A 13 -9.88 4.81 5.45
C LEU A 13 -10.62 4.10 4.31
N PRO A 14 -11.97 4.03 4.35
CA PRO A 14 -12.73 3.43 3.26
C PRO A 14 -12.61 4.28 1.99
N LEU A 15 -12.42 3.61 0.85
CA LEU A 15 -12.34 4.31 -0.44
C LEU A 15 -13.72 4.84 -0.85
N PRO A 16 -13.80 6.00 -1.52
CA PRO A 16 -15.04 6.48 -2.09
C PRO A 16 -15.48 5.59 -3.26
N PRO A 17 -16.79 5.49 -3.55
CA PRO A 17 -17.26 4.94 -4.82
C PRO A 17 -16.64 5.69 -6.01
N PRO A 18 -16.32 5.01 -7.12
CA PRO A 18 -16.59 3.59 -7.42
C PRO A 18 -15.52 2.63 -6.87
N PHE A 19 -14.45 3.11 -6.25
CA PHE A 19 -13.33 2.24 -5.86
C PHE A 19 -13.67 1.25 -4.76
N SER A 20 -14.59 1.60 -3.86
CA SER A 20 -15.11 0.69 -2.84
C SER A 20 -16.02 -0.42 -3.39
N THR A 21 -16.52 -0.29 -4.62
CA THR A 21 -17.38 -1.32 -5.23
C THR A 21 -16.59 -2.35 -6.02
N ILE A 22 -15.30 -2.13 -6.26
CA ILE A 22 -14.43 -3.06 -6.97
C ILE A 22 -14.02 -4.16 -5.98
N PRO A 23 -14.27 -5.45 -6.26
CA PRO A 23 -13.83 -6.55 -5.40
C PRO A 23 -12.32 -6.48 -5.13
N ARG A 24 -11.92 -6.70 -3.88
CA ARG A 24 -10.52 -6.67 -3.45
C ARG A 24 -10.18 -7.86 -2.56
N HIS A 25 -9.07 -8.51 -2.85
CA HIS A 25 -8.45 -9.52 -2.01
C HIS A 25 -7.25 -8.91 -1.27
N VAL A 26 -7.30 -8.86 0.06
CA VAL A 26 -6.27 -8.19 0.88
C VAL A 26 -4.95 -8.99 0.85
N LEU A 27 -3.88 -8.34 0.40
CA LEU A 27 -2.50 -8.87 0.40
C LEU A 27 -1.51 -7.97 1.15
N THR A 28 -1.94 -6.77 1.53
CA THR A 28 -1.12 -5.76 2.20
C THR A 28 -1.43 -5.68 3.69
N PHE A 29 -0.49 -5.16 4.48
CA PHE A 29 -0.71 -4.89 5.91
C PHE A 29 -1.70 -3.73 6.16
N GLY A 30 -1.93 -2.89 5.15
CA GLY A 30 -2.71 -1.66 5.24
C GLY A 30 -2.09 -0.50 4.44
N PRO A 31 -2.31 0.77 4.83
CA PRO A 31 -1.66 1.91 4.22
C PRO A 31 -0.13 1.87 4.42
N SER A 32 0.65 1.90 3.33
CA SER A 32 2.12 1.89 3.41
C SER A 32 2.66 3.14 4.12
N PRO A 33 3.77 3.05 4.88
CA PRO A 33 4.26 4.19 5.65
C PRO A 33 4.81 5.30 4.75
N ILE A 34 4.82 6.53 5.24
CA ILE A 34 5.43 7.69 4.59
C ILE A 34 6.63 8.12 5.43
N HIS A 35 7.81 8.18 4.82
CA HIS A 35 9.04 8.62 5.49
C HIS A 35 9.53 9.94 4.93
N ALA A 36 9.88 10.87 5.81
CA ALA A 36 10.61 12.08 5.42
C ALA A 36 12.05 11.71 5.04
N LEU A 37 12.62 12.40 4.05
CA LEU A 37 13.97 12.20 3.55
C LEU A 37 14.83 13.46 3.77
N PRO A 38 15.25 13.76 5.01
CA PRO A 38 15.92 15.01 5.35
C PRO A 38 17.26 15.19 4.64
N LEU A 39 18.06 14.12 4.52
CA LEU A 39 19.36 14.18 3.86
C LEU A 39 19.25 14.44 2.36
N ILE A 40 18.26 13.82 1.70
CA ILE A 40 17.98 14.05 0.27
C ILE A 40 17.45 15.47 0.08
N THR A 41 16.57 15.92 0.98
CA THR A 41 16.06 17.28 0.98
C THR A 41 17.20 18.30 1.10
N SER A 42 18.13 18.12 2.04
CA SER A 42 19.26 19.04 2.23
C SER A 42 20.27 18.99 1.09
N ALA A 43 20.48 17.81 0.49
CA ALA A 43 21.39 17.65 -0.63
C ALA A 43 20.88 18.35 -1.91
N LEU A 44 19.56 18.38 -2.12
CA LEU A 44 18.94 18.98 -3.29
C LEU A 44 18.58 20.46 -3.11
N TYR A 45 18.38 20.92 -1.86
CA TYR A 45 18.00 22.30 -1.55
C TYR A 45 18.86 22.96 -0.45
N PRO A 46 20.20 23.09 -0.64
CA PRO A 46 21.03 23.85 0.28
C PRO A 46 20.85 25.37 0.09
N PRO A 47 20.90 26.22 1.14
CA PRO A 47 20.71 25.98 2.58
C PRO A 47 19.28 26.27 3.09
N ASN A 48 18.34 26.68 2.22
CA ASN A 48 16.99 27.08 2.61
C ASN A 48 15.94 26.31 1.79
N PRO A 49 15.52 25.11 2.25
CA PRO A 49 14.67 24.23 1.46
C PRO A 49 13.27 24.82 1.30
N SER A 50 12.83 24.99 0.05
CA SER A 50 11.47 25.40 -0.29
C SER A 50 10.47 24.24 -0.24
N THR A 51 10.94 23.00 -0.15
CA THR A 51 10.11 21.79 -0.14
C THR A 51 10.79 20.68 0.66
N THR A 52 10.00 19.83 1.31
CA THR A 52 10.47 18.61 1.99
C THR A 52 10.14 17.37 1.16
N ILE A 53 11.13 16.49 0.97
CA ILE A 53 10.94 15.26 0.21
C ILE A 53 10.46 14.15 1.14
N TYR A 54 9.42 13.45 0.70
CA TYR A 54 8.85 12.29 1.37
C TYR A 54 8.80 11.10 0.42
N ALA A 55 8.93 9.90 0.97
CA ALA A 55 8.77 8.64 0.25
C ALA A 55 7.64 7.81 0.84
N LYS A 56 6.66 7.46 0.00
CA LYS A 56 5.64 6.44 0.29
C LYS A 56 6.26 5.05 0.08
N ARG A 57 6.41 4.28 1.14
CA ARG A 57 7.16 3.01 1.16
C ARG A 57 6.31 1.82 0.75
N ASP A 58 5.91 1.80 -0.52
CA ASP A 58 5.14 0.67 -1.05
C ASP A 58 5.97 -0.63 -1.11
N ASP A 59 7.30 -0.52 -1.01
CA ASP A 59 8.25 -1.63 -0.81
C ASP A 59 8.15 -2.32 0.56
N LEU A 60 7.40 -1.75 1.51
CA LEU A 60 7.17 -2.32 2.85
C LEU A 60 5.66 -2.62 3.08
N SER A 61 4.92 -2.86 2.00
CA SER A 61 3.45 -2.95 2.03
C SER A 61 2.90 -4.33 2.37
N SER A 62 3.68 -5.41 2.22
CA SER A 62 3.18 -6.79 2.28
C SER A 62 4.26 -7.78 2.78
N PRO A 63 3.88 -8.93 3.36
CA PRO A 63 4.85 -9.97 3.72
C PRO A 63 5.38 -10.74 2.50
N LEU A 64 4.82 -10.53 1.31
CA LEU A 64 5.16 -11.27 0.11
C LEU A 64 6.44 -10.72 -0.54
N ALA A 65 7.34 -11.62 -0.97
CA ALA A 65 8.49 -11.31 -1.85
C ALA A 65 9.25 -10.00 -1.49
N SER A 66 9.96 -10.00 -0.35
CA SER A 66 10.82 -8.88 0.09
C SER A 66 10.09 -7.58 0.48
N GLY A 67 8.85 -7.65 0.99
CA GLY A 67 8.10 -6.48 1.47
C GLY A 67 6.99 -6.02 0.53
N GLY A 68 6.77 -6.73 -0.58
CA GLY A 68 5.71 -6.48 -1.54
C GLY A 68 6.11 -5.44 -2.58
N GLY A 69 5.25 -4.45 -2.77
CA GLY A 69 5.44 -3.41 -3.77
C GLY A 69 4.14 -2.94 -4.40
N ASN A 70 4.25 -1.97 -5.30
CA ASN A 70 3.13 -1.48 -6.09
C ASN A 70 2.40 -2.59 -6.86
N LYS A 71 3.11 -3.66 -7.25
CA LYS A 71 2.52 -4.79 -7.97
C LYS A 71 1.61 -5.61 -7.06
N THR A 72 1.97 -5.78 -5.80
CA THR A 72 1.12 -6.44 -4.80
C THR A 72 -0.20 -5.69 -4.64
N ARG A 73 -0.18 -4.35 -4.57
CA ARG A 73 -1.40 -3.53 -4.49
C ARG A 73 -2.29 -3.64 -5.74
N LYS A 74 -1.70 -3.83 -6.93
CA LYS A 74 -2.47 -4.10 -8.16
C LYS A 74 -3.11 -5.49 -8.14
N LEU A 75 -2.36 -6.49 -7.66
CA LEU A 75 -2.85 -7.87 -7.57
C LEU A 75 -4.06 -8.00 -6.65
N GLU A 76 -4.18 -7.17 -5.61
CA GLU A 76 -5.37 -7.17 -4.73
C GLU A 76 -6.69 -7.04 -5.52
N TYR A 77 -6.70 -6.37 -6.68
CA TYR A 77 -7.90 -6.20 -7.51
C TYR A 77 -8.02 -7.23 -8.65
N LEU A 78 -6.94 -7.95 -8.98
CA LEU A 78 -6.96 -8.98 -10.03
C LEU A 78 -7.26 -10.38 -9.48
N ILE A 79 -6.88 -10.64 -8.24
CA ILE A 79 -7.09 -11.94 -7.58
C ILE A 79 -8.57 -12.33 -7.48
N PRO A 80 -9.52 -11.42 -7.14
CA PRO A 80 -10.93 -11.79 -7.10
C PRO A 80 -11.44 -12.40 -8.41
N ASP A 81 -10.99 -11.87 -9.55
CA ASP A 81 -11.33 -12.40 -10.87
C ASP A 81 -10.73 -13.79 -11.09
N ALA A 82 -9.43 -13.96 -10.77
CA ALA A 82 -8.73 -15.23 -10.87
C ALA A 82 -9.27 -16.34 -9.95
N LEU A 83 -9.88 -15.99 -8.82
CA LEU A 83 -10.52 -16.94 -7.91
C LEU A 83 -11.94 -17.32 -8.34
N SER A 84 -12.53 -16.55 -9.26
CA SER A 84 -13.87 -16.80 -9.79
C SER A 84 -13.90 -17.73 -11.01
N SER A 85 -12.74 -18.01 -11.61
CA SER A 85 -12.55 -18.97 -12.72
C SER A 85 -12.27 -20.39 -12.22
#